data_AF-A0A0P7B315-F1
#
_entry.id   AF-A0A0P7B315-F1
#
_cell.length_a   1.000
_cell.length_b   1.000
_cell.length_c   1.000
_cell.angle_alpha   90.00
_cell.angle_beta   90.00
_cell.angle_gamma   90.00
#
_symmetry.space_group_name_H-M   'P 1'
#
loop_
_entity.id
_entity.type
_entity.pdbx_description
1 polymer ?
#
loop_
_entity_poly.entity_id
_entity_poly.type
_entity_poly.pdbx_seq_one_letter_code
_entity_poly.pdbx_strand_id
1 'polypeptide(L)'
;RPELRAPAEQGRAAIIQRLREDGLSAAAGALDDATWATILLLIVGDLVRGDEQVMILYHMLDAFVRARGGVEPTSQLAMFLKSQSRLIKFFGDPIVSESNVPQSPDVAILTTLSGNELPTADTPLALNCVRLYDDAFRIAMDIYLCRARSAAVPVCEHLMALRVQQLRAALERVDPAYPGAHVLVWPNFVGAAEAGTEEQRIFFTTKLRYIWQTTGYANVLKAINSLPGMWEKRGVQRWTRSLPQLSVVVM
;
A
#
# COMPACT_ATOMS: atom_id res chain seq x y z
N ARG A 1 -1.55 -19.68 17.09
CA ARG A 1 -1.43 -21.13 17.39
C ARG A 1 -1.14 -21.87 16.09
N PRO A 2 0.01 -22.57 15.97
CA PRO A 2 0.43 -23.24 14.73
C PRO A 2 -0.60 -24.27 14.23
N GLU A 3 -1.28 -24.97 15.14
CA GLU A 3 -2.32 -25.97 14.82
C GLU A 3 -3.55 -25.41 14.08
N LEU A 4 -3.81 -24.10 14.14
CA LEU A 4 -4.95 -23.47 13.45
C LEU A 4 -4.61 -23.00 12.03
N ARG A 5 -3.33 -23.09 11.62
CA ARG A 5 -2.85 -22.55 10.34
C ARG A 5 -3.36 -23.37 9.16
N ALA A 6 -3.21 -24.69 9.19
CA ALA A 6 -3.67 -25.56 8.10
C ALA A 6 -5.20 -25.54 7.91
N PRO A 7 -6.03 -25.61 8.98
CA PRO A 7 -7.48 -25.42 8.84
C PRO A 7 -7.87 -24.05 8.28
N ALA A 8 -7.17 -22.98 8.67
CA ALA A 8 -7.42 -21.63 8.17
C ALA A 8 -7.03 -21.46 6.69
N GLU A 9 -5.93 -22.08 6.25
CA GLU A 9 -5.50 -22.09 4.84
C GLU A 9 -6.49 -22.88 3.96
N GLN A 10 -6.97 -24.03 4.44
CA GLN A 10 -7.98 -24.83 3.75
C GLN A 10 -9.33 -24.11 3.65
N GLY A 11 -9.77 -23.46 4.74
CA GLY A 11 -10.97 -22.62 4.73
C GLY A 11 -10.85 -21.42 3.77
N ARG A 12 -9.68 -20.77 3.73
CA ARG A 12 -9.41 -19.67 2.79
C ARG A 12 -9.51 -20.13 1.34
N ALA A 13 -8.87 -21.24 0.99
CA ALA A 13 -8.88 -21.77 -0.37
C ALA A 13 -10.31 -22.10 -0.82
N ALA A 14 -11.11 -22.70 0.06
CA ALA A 14 -12.52 -23.00 -0.22
C ALA A 14 -13.36 -21.73 -0.43
N ILE A 15 -13.14 -20.67 0.35
CA ILE A 15 -13.82 -19.37 0.17
C ILE A 15 -13.44 -18.73 -1.16
N ILE A 16 -12.15 -18.70 -1.51
CA ILE A 16 -11.68 -18.15 -2.80
C ILE A 16 -12.29 -18.92 -3.97
N GLN A 17 -12.37 -20.25 -3.86
CA GLN A 17 -12.98 -21.09 -4.89
C GLN A 17 -14.48 -20.79 -5.05
N ARG A 18 -15.24 -20.72 -3.95
CA ARG A 18 -16.67 -20.36 -4.01
C ARG A 18 -16.89 -18.97 -4.58
N LEU A 19 -16.09 -17.97 -4.18
CA LEU A 19 -16.16 -16.63 -4.75
C LEU A 19 -15.90 -16.60 -6.27
N ARG A 20 -15.02 -17.47 -6.78
CA ARG A 20 -14.80 -17.61 -8.22
C ARG A 20 -15.99 -18.25 -8.92
N GLU A 21 -16.56 -19.31 -8.34
CA GLU A 21 -17.72 -20.02 -8.88
C GLU A 21 -18.97 -19.11 -8.90
N ASP A 22 -19.21 -18.38 -7.81
CA ASP A 22 -20.34 -17.44 -7.67
C ASP A 22 -20.19 -16.22 -8.59
N GLY A 23 -18.95 -15.71 -8.75
CA GLY A 23 -18.65 -14.60 -9.67
C GLY A 23 -18.83 -14.96 -11.15
N LEU A 24 -18.65 -16.22 -11.52
CA LEU A 24 -18.91 -16.73 -12.88
C LEU A 24 -20.40 -16.94 -13.16
N SER A 25 -21.23 -17.14 -12.12
CA SER A 25 -22.66 -17.47 -12.26
C SER A 25 -23.59 -16.26 -12.37
N ALA A 26 -23.09 -15.02 -12.28
CA ALA A 26 -23.83 -13.77 -12.54
C ALA A 26 -25.25 -13.69 -11.92
N ALA A 27 -25.45 -14.24 -10.72
CA ALA A 27 -26.67 -14.03 -9.96
C ALA A 27 -26.56 -12.71 -9.16
N ALA A 28 -27.65 -11.97 -9.02
CA ALA A 28 -27.73 -10.65 -8.40
C ALA A 28 -27.19 -10.55 -6.94
N GLY A 29 -26.86 -11.68 -6.29
CA GLY A 29 -26.19 -11.73 -4.99
C GLY A 29 -24.66 -11.63 -5.02
N ALA A 30 -24.01 -11.77 -6.19
CA ALA A 30 -22.53 -11.78 -6.29
C ALA A 30 -21.87 -10.39 -6.19
N LEU A 31 -22.65 -9.31 -6.10
CA LEU A 31 -22.17 -7.92 -6.01
C LEU A 31 -22.64 -7.21 -4.74
N ASP A 32 -22.93 -7.97 -3.68
CA ASP A 32 -23.39 -7.44 -2.41
C ASP A 32 -22.23 -6.94 -1.51
N ASP A 33 -22.59 -6.25 -0.42
CA ASP A 33 -21.60 -5.72 0.53
C ASP A 33 -20.82 -6.84 1.26
N ALA A 34 -21.42 -8.01 1.44
CA ALA A 34 -20.78 -9.15 2.10
C ALA A 34 -19.65 -9.74 1.23
N THR A 35 -19.88 -9.88 -0.07
CA THR A 35 -18.86 -10.32 -1.04
C THR A 35 -17.71 -9.32 -1.07
N TRP A 36 -18.03 -8.02 -1.10
CA TRP A 36 -17.01 -6.98 -1.08
C TRP A 36 -16.15 -7.01 0.19
N ALA A 37 -16.80 -7.09 1.35
CA ALA A 37 -16.12 -7.21 2.63
C ALA A 37 -15.24 -8.46 2.69
N THR A 38 -15.72 -9.58 2.15
CA THR A 38 -14.95 -10.83 2.10
C THR A 38 -13.69 -10.69 1.26
N ILE A 39 -13.77 -10.09 0.07
CA ILE A 39 -12.59 -9.84 -0.78
C ILE A 39 -11.57 -8.96 -0.03
N LEU A 40 -12.03 -7.88 0.61
CA LEU A 40 -11.15 -6.98 1.38
C LEU A 40 -10.49 -7.67 2.58
N LEU A 41 -11.25 -8.47 3.34
CA LEU A 41 -10.72 -9.24 4.47
C LEU A 41 -9.68 -10.27 4.02
N LEU A 42 -9.91 -10.93 2.88
CA LEU A 42 -8.93 -11.86 2.29
C LEU A 42 -7.64 -11.13 1.90
N ILE A 43 -7.74 -9.95 1.29
CA ILE A 43 -6.56 -9.13 0.94
C ILE A 43 -5.78 -8.77 2.19
N VAL A 44 -6.44 -8.19 3.21
CA VAL A 44 -5.78 -7.81 4.46
C VAL A 44 -5.10 -9.02 5.13
N GLY A 45 -5.78 -10.17 5.17
CA GLY A 45 -5.20 -11.40 5.68
C GLY A 45 -3.96 -11.88 4.91
N ASP A 46 -3.89 -11.60 3.61
CA ASP A 46 -2.76 -11.94 2.75
C ASP A 46 -1.63 -10.92 2.84
N LEU A 47 -1.93 -9.64 3.11
CA LEU A 47 -0.92 -8.62 3.43
C LEU A 47 -0.18 -8.95 4.72
N VAL A 48 -0.92 -9.35 5.76
CA VAL A 48 -0.33 -9.75 7.05
C VAL A 48 0.56 -10.98 6.90
N ARG A 49 0.12 -11.98 6.11
CA ARG A 49 0.88 -13.21 5.84
C ARG A 49 1.98 -13.06 4.79
N GLY A 50 1.91 -12.01 3.97
CA GLY A 50 2.81 -11.79 2.83
C GLY A 50 2.63 -12.84 1.74
N ASP A 51 1.40 -13.30 1.49
CA ASP A 51 1.13 -14.33 0.47
C ASP A 51 1.27 -13.75 -0.95
N GLU A 52 1.85 -14.53 -1.87
CA GLU A 52 2.07 -14.15 -3.27
C GLU A 52 0.76 -14.12 -4.07
N GLN A 53 -0.30 -14.73 -3.55
CA GLN A 53 -1.63 -14.73 -4.16
C GLN A 53 -2.41 -13.41 -3.98
N VAL A 54 -1.86 -12.43 -3.26
CA VAL A 54 -2.54 -11.15 -3.02
C VAL A 54 -2.94 -10.44 -4.33
N MET A 55 -2.17 -10.62 -5.41
CA MET A 55 -2.47 -10.04 -6.72
C MET A 55 -3.71 -10.66 -7.38
N ILE A 56 -4.02 -11.92 -7.10
CA ILE A 56 -5.26 -12.56 -7.58
C ILE A 56 -6.45 -11.87 -6.92
N LEU A 57 -6.38 -11.68 -5.59
CA LEU A 57 -7.43 -11.00 -4.83
C LEU A 57 -7.55 -9.52 -5.23
N TYR A 58 -6.43 -8.87 -5.54
CA TYR A 58 -6.42 -7.53 -6.10
C TYR A 58 -7.19 -7.43 -7.42
N HIS A 59 -6.90 -8.31 -8.37
CA HIS A 59 -7.63 -8.33 -9.65
C HIS A 59 -9.11 -8.66 -9.48
N MET A 60 -9.45 -9.55 -8.53
CA MET A 60 -10.84 -9.81 -8.15
C MET A 60 -11.53 -8.55 -7.61
N LEU A 61 -10.88 -7.81 -6.71
CA LEU A 61 -11.39 -6.53 -6.19
C LEU A 61 -11.57 -5.49 -7.32
N ASP A 62 -10.60 -5.38 -8.22
CA ASP A 62 -10.66 -4.42 -9.31
C ASP A 62 -11.77 -4.74 -10.33
N ALA A 63 -11.96 -6.02 -10.65
CA ALA A 63 -13.09 -6.48 -11.46
C ALA A 63 -14.43 -6.26 -10.74
N PHE A 64 -14.51 -6.61 -9.45
CA PHE A 64 -15.72 -6.44 -8.63
C PHE A 64 -16.16 -4.97 -8.57
N VAL A 65 -15.25 -4.05 -8.25
CA VAL A 65 -15.56 -2.62 -8.15
C VAL A 65 -16.01 -2.06 -9.50
N ARG A 66 -15.44 -2.52 -10.62
CA ARG A 66 -15.88 -2.13 -11.97
C ARG A 66 -17.26 -2.69 -12.30
N ALA A 67 -17.52 -3.96 -12.00
CA ALA A 67 -18.80 -4.62 -12.27
C ALA A 67 -19.95 -4.03 -11.46
N ARG A 68 -19.69 -3.60 -10.22
CA ARG A 68 -20.68 -2.97 -9.34
C ARG A 68 -21.14 -1.59 -9.81
N GLY A 69 -20.38 -0.94 -10.70
CA GLY A 69 -20.69 0.37 -11.24
C GLY A 69 -20.48 1.52 -10.25
N GLY A 70 -20.46 2.76 -10.77
CA GLY A 70 -20.19 3.98 -10.02
C GLY A 70 -21.36 4.51 -9.18
N VAL A 71 -22.30 3.66 -8.77
CA VAL A 71 -23.41 4.08 -7.89
C VAL A 71 -22.79 4.52 -6.56
N GLU A 72 -23.07 5.75 -6.14
CA GLU A 72 -22.57 6.25 -4.86
C GLU A 72 -23.15 5.38 -3.73
N PRO A 73 -22.30 4.79 -2.88
CA PRO A 73 -22.76 3.94 -1.79
C PRO A 73 -23.65 4.75 -0.84
N THR A 74 -24.84 4.24 -0.58
CA THR A 74 -25.83 4.87 0.30
C THR A 74 -25.71 4.40 1.75
N SER A 75 -25.07 3.25 2.00
CA SER A 75 -24.84 2.70 3.34
C SER A 75 -23.44 3.08 3.88
N GLN A 76 -23.32 3.22 5.20
CA GLN A 76 -22.04 3.47 5.87
C GLN A 76 -21.02 2.35 5.59
N LEU A 77 -21.50 1.11 5.55
CA LEU A 77 -20.69 -0.05 5.19
C LEU A 77 -20.15 0.08 3.77
N ALA A 78 -21.00 0.37 2.78
CA ALA A 78 -20.57 0.50 1.39
C ALA A 78 -19.63 1.70 1.18
N MET A 79 -19.81 2.80 1.91
CA MET A 79 -18.86 3.92 1.93
C MET A 79 -17.48 3.50 2.45
N PHE A 80 -17.44 2.76 3.57
CA PHE A 80 -16.21 2.21 4.14
C PHE A 80 -15.52 1.26 3.17
N LEU A 81 -16.25 0.28 2.61
CA LEU A 81 -15.69 -0.69 1.67
C LEU A 81 -15.15 -0.02 0.40
N LYS A 82 -15.82 1.04 -0.09
CA LYS A 82 -15.34 1.88 -1.20
C LYS A 82 -14.02 2.55 -0.87
N SER A 83 -13.92 3.15 0.32
CA SER A 83 -12.70 3.84 0.76
C SER A 83 -11.53 2.85 0.95
N GLN A 84 -11.77 1.68 1.56
CA GLN A 84 -10.77 0.60 1.68
C GLN A 84 -10.32 0.07 0.31
N SER A 85 -11.24 0.00 -0.66
CA SER A 85 -10.88 -0.42 -2.02
C SER A 85 -10.00 0.59 -2.73
N ARG A 86 -10.29 1.89 -2.59
CA ARG A 86 -9.43 2.96 -3.12
C ARG A 86 -8.03 2.89 -2.51
N LEU A 87 -7.96 2.61 -1.22
CA LEU A 87 -6.70 2.46 -0.50
C LEU A 87 -5.85 1.30 -1.05
N ILE A 88 -6.44 0.11 -1.16
CA ILE A 88 -5.73 -1.06 -1.70
C ILE A 88 -5.31 -0.82 -3.15
N LYS A 89 -6.16 -0.18 -3.97
CA LYS A 89 -5.82 0.19 -5.35
C LYS A 89 -4.64 1.16 -5.42
N PHE A 90 -4.61 2.17 -4.56
CA PHE A 90 -3.51 3.13 -4.48
C PHE A 90 -2.14 2.45 -4.32
N PHE A 91 -2.05 1.40 -3.49
CA PHE A 91 -0.80 0.65 -3.30
C PHE A 91 -0.59 -0.48 -4.30
N GLY A 92 -1.67 -1.08 -4.81
CA GLY A 92 -1.62 -2.20 -5.74
C GLY A 92 -1.33 -1.78 -7.19
N ASP A 93 -1.83 -0.64 -7.63
CA ASP A 93 -1.63 -0.14 -9.00
C ASP A 93 -0.14 0.00 -9.38
N PRO A 94 0.73 0.58 -8.52
CA PRO A 94 2.18 0.61 -8.75
C PRO A 94 2.84 -0.75 -9.03
N ILE A 95 2.24 -1.84 -8.55
CA ILE A 95 2.76 -3.22 -8.69
C ILE A 95 2.21 -3.87 -9.96
N VAL A 96 0.97 -3.55 -10.35
CA VAL A 96 0.38 -4.04 -11.60
C VAL A 96 0.99 -3.34 -12.81
N SER A 97 1.11 -2.01 -12.77
CA SER A 97 1.64 -1.23 -13.88
C SER A 97 2.09 0.16 -13.46
N GLU A 98 3.26 0.56 -13.94
CA GLU A 98 3.79 1.93 -13.80
C GLU A 98 2.86 2.99 -14.45
N SER A 99 1.93 2.58 -15.32
CA SER A 99 1.00 3.48 -16.04
C SER A 99 -0.31 3.76 -15.30
N ASN A 100 -0.65 2.98 -14.27
CA ASN A 100 -1.97 3.02 -13.63
C ASN A 100 -2.00 3.87 -12.34
N VAL A 101 -0.90 4.56 -12.00
CA VAL A 101 -0.79 5.22 -10.69
C VAL A 101 -1.55 6.55 -10.64
N PRO A 102 -2.40 6.77 -9.61
CA PRO A 102 -3.09 8.04 -9.40
C PRO A 102 -2.11 9.22 -9.35
N GLN A 103 -2.49 10.36 -9.95
CA GLN A 103 -1.63 11.56 -9.97
C GLN A 103 -1.48 12.24 -8.61
N SER A 104 -2.36 11.95 -7.65
CA SER A 104 -2.31 12.49 -6.29
C SER A 104 -2.88 11.47 -5.31
N PRO A 105 -2.35 11.36 -4.08
CA PRO A 105 -3.11 10.76 -3.00
C PRO A 105 -4.42 11.55 -2.83
N ASP A 106 -5.55 10.84 -2.83
CA ASP A 106 -6.83 11.42 -2.43
C ASP A 106 -6.76 11.61 -0.90
N VAL A 107 -7.06 12.81 -0.40
CA VAL A 107 -7.03 13.11 1.05
C VAL A 107 -7.88 12.10 1.83
N ALA A 108 -8.95 11.58 1.22
CA ALA A 108 -9.79 10.55 1.81
C ALA A 108 -9.04 9.22 2.08
N ILE A 109 -7.99 8.90 1.32
CA ILE A 109 -7.15 7.70 1.49
C ILE A 109 -6.34 7.83 2.78
N LEU A 110 -5.84 9.02 3.11
CA LEU A 110 -5.07 9.26 4.33
C LEU A 110 -5.95 9.30 5.59
N THR A 111 -7.15 9.84 5.47
CA THR A 111 -8.17 9.75 6.53
C THR A 111 -8.60 8.30 6.77
N THR A 112 -8.66 7.50 5.70
CA THR A 112 -8.95 6.06 5.78
C THR A 112 -7.81 5.28 6.44
N LEU A 113 -6.55 5.56 6.07
CA LEU A 113 -5.33 4.98 6.65
C LEU A 113 -5.19 5.26 8.14
N SER A 114 -5.63 6.45 8.53
CA SER A 114 -5.62 6.92 9.91
C SER A 114 -6.63 6.21 10.82
N GLY A 115 -7.65 5.57 10.22
CA GLY A 115 -8.79 5.00 10.93
C GLY A 115 -9.50 6.01 11.83
N ASN A 116 -10.53 5.56 12.54
CA ASN A 116 -11.01 6.26 13.74
C ASN A 116 -10.01 6.12 14.91
N GLU A 117 -8.74 5.74 14.64
CA GLU A 117 -7.70 5.51 15.64
C GLU A 117 -6.95 6.78 16.02
N LEU A 118 -7.01 7.82 15.19
CA LEU A 118 -6.65 9.14 15.70
C LEU A 118 -7.72 9.53 16.74
N PRO A 119 -7.32 9.87 17.98
CA PRO A 119 -8.24 10.48 18.93
C PRO A 119 -8.90 11.64 18.20
N THR A 120 -10.23 11.72 18.30
CA THR A 120 -11.10 12.62 17.52
C THR A 120 -10.33 13.84 17.05
N ALA A 121 -10.38 14.11 15.74
CA ALA A 121 -9.60 15.14 15.03
C ALA A 121 -9.68 16.58 15.63
N ASP A 122 -10.32 16.73 16.77
CA ASP A 122 -10.42 17.88 17.64
C ASP A 122 -9.14 18.17 18.44
N THR A 123 -8.17 17.25 18.50
CA THR A 123 -6.86 17.55 19.15
C THR A 123 -5.85 18.12 18.14
N PRO A 124 -5.17 19.26 18.44
CA PRO A 124 -4.16 19.84 17.56
C PRO A 124 -3.01 18.88 17.18
N LEU A 125 -2.71 17.92 18.06
CA LEU A 125 -1.69 16.90 17.83
C LEU A 125 -2.11 15.91 16.73
N ALA A 126 -3.38 15.48 16.74
CA ALA A 126 -3.93 14.59 15.72
C ALA A 126 -3.89 15.21 14.33
N LEU A 127 -4.35 16.47 14.21
CA LEU A 127 -4.31 17.24 12.96
C LEU A 127 -2.87 17.40 12.45
N ASN A 128 -1.91 17.63 13.35
CA ASN A 128 -0.51 17.76 12.95
C ASN A 128 0.05 16.44 12.40
N CYS A 129 -0.26 15.30 13.01
CA CYS A 129 0.17 13.98 12.50
C CYS A 129 -0.42 13.67 11.13
N VAL A 130 -1.72 13.92 10.92
CA VAL A 130 -2.37 13.73 9.60
C VAL A 130 -1.68 14.56 8.52
N ARG A 131 -1.34 15.83 8.83
CA ARG A 131 -0.59 16.69 7.90
C ARG A 131 0.81 16.17 7.59
N LEU A 132 1.53 15.67 8.60
CA LEU A 132 2.84 15.08 8.39
C LEU A 132 2.78 13.82 7.52
N TYR A 133 1.72 13.00 7.68
CA TYR A 133 1.51 11.82 6.86
C TYR A 133 1.20 12.21 5.42
N ASP A 134 0.28 13.16 5.23
CA ASP A 134 -0.04 13.71 3.91
C ASP A 134 1.20 14.23 3.18
N ASP A 135 2.00 15.06 3.86
CA ASP A 135 3.24 15.58 3.31
C ASP A 135 4.20 14.45 2.88
N ALA A 136 4.40 13.43 3.73
CA ALA A 136 5.26 12.29 3.41
C ALA A 136 4.74 11.48 2.21
N PHE A 137 3.43 11.22 2.15
CA PHE A 137 2.81 10.50 1.04
C PHE A 137 2.90 11.27 -0.27
N ARG A 138 2.67 12.59 -0.24
CA ARG A 138 2.76 13.44 -1.42
C ARG A 138 4.17 13.47 -2.00
N ILE A 139 5.19 13.64 -1.14
CA ILE A 139 6.60 13.64 -1.58
C ILE A 139 6.98 12.25 -2.12
N ALA A 140 6.58 11.17 -1.44
CA ALA A 140 6.85 9.81 -1.91
C ALA A 140 6.18 9.53 -3.27
N MET A 141 4.94 9.99 -3.46
CA MET A 141 4.24 9.84 -4.74
C MET A 141 4.95 10.61 -5.86
N ASP A 142 5.40 11.84 -5.60
CA ASP A 142 6.17 12.62 -6.57
C ASP A 142 7.47 11.92 -6.98
N ILE A 143 8.18 11.32 -6.00
CA ILE A 143 9.38 10.51 -6.26
C ILE A 143 9.04 9.32 -7.16
N TYR A 144 8.01 8.56 -6.80
CA TYR A 144 7.57 7.40 -7.56
C TYR A 144 7.20 7.79 -9.00
N LEU A 145 6.33 8.79 -9.18
CA LEU A 145 5.83 9.19 -10.49
C LEU A 145 6.95 9.71 -11.40
N CYS A 146 7.88 10.50 -10.87
CA CYS A 146 9.03 10.96 -11.63
C CYS A 146 9.90 9.79 -12.11
N ARG A 147 10.18 8.81 -11.25
CA ARG A 147 10.99 7.64 -11.64
C ARG A 147 10.23 6.71 -12.58
N ALA A 148 8.94 6.47 -12.35
CA ALA A 148 8.08 5.65 -13.22
C ALA A 148 7.93 6.25 -14.63
N ARG A 149 7.98 7.58 -14.77
CA ARG A 149 7.91 8.27 -16.07
C ARG A 149 9.28 8.56 -16.70
N SER A 150 10.38 8.16 -16.04
CA SER A 150 11.74 8.50 -16.47
C SER A 150 12.14 7.98 -17.86
N ALA A 151 11.43 6.97 -18.38
CA ALA A 151 11.62 6.46 -19.73
C ALA A 151 11.14 7.44 -20.82
N ALA A 152 10.12 8.25 -20.53
CA ALA A 152 9.59 9.25 -21.46
C ALA A 152 10.18 10.65 -21.21
N VAL A 153 10.47 10.97 -19.94
CA VAL A 153 10.99 12.27 -19.53
C VAL A 153 12.22 12.07 -18.66
N PRO A 154 13.44 12.46 -19.11
CA PRO A 154 14.64 12.36 -18.29
C PRO A 154 14.48 13.06 -16.95
N VAL A 155 14.93 12.40 -15.89
CA VAL A 155 14.79 12.91 -14.53
C VAL A 155 16.06 13.67 -14.14
N CYS A 156 15.90 14.84 -13.55
CA CYS A 156 17.02 15.56 -12.93
C CYS A 156 17.41 14.86 -11.62
N GLU A 157 18.56 14.20 -11.60
CA GLU A 157 19.03 13.45 -10.42
C GLU A 157 19.27 14.35 -9.20
N HIS A 158 19.66 15.61 -9.40
CA HIS A 158 19.77 16.58 -8.31
C HIS A 158 18.41 16.88 -7.65
N LEU A 159 17.35 17.03 -8.47
CA LEU A 159 15.99 17.24 -7.96
C LEU A 159 15.47 16.00 -7.23
N MET A 160 15.80 14.79 -7.71
CA MET A 160 15.46 13.54 -7.01
C MET A 160 16.14 13.45 -5.66
N ALA A 161 17.44 13.76 -5.59
CA ALA A 161 18.18 13.79 -4.33
C ALA A 161 17.56 14.78 -3.32
N LEU A 162 17.14 15.96 -3.79
CA LEU A 162 16.44 16.95 -2.95
C LEU A 162 15.10 16.41 -2.43
N ARG A 163 14.30 15.74 -3.28
CA ARG A 163 13.03 15.14 -2.86
C ARG A 163 13.20 14.02 -1.85
N VAL A 164 14.20 13.16 -2.03
CA VAL A 164 14.54 12.11 -1.03
C VAL A 164 14.90 12.75 0.31
N GLN A 165 15.67 13.84 0.29
CA GLN A 165 16.02 14.57 1.51
C GLN A 165 14.79 15.24 2.16
N GLN A 166 13.88 15.82 1.37
CA GLN A 166 12.61 16.36 1.86
C GLN A 166 11.74 15.28 2.51
N LEU A 167 11.66 14.10 1.89
CA LEU A 167 10.93 12.97 2.44
C LEU A 167 11.52 12.51 3.78
N ARG A 168 12.86 12.38 3.86
CA ARG A 168 13.55 12.08 5.11
C ARG A 168 13.21 13.09 6.19
N ALA A 169 13.33 14.38 5.91
CA ALA A 169 13.03 15.45 6.87
C ALA A 169 11.56 15.43 7.33
N ALA A 170 10.61 15.09 6.45
CA ALA A 170 9.21 14.91 6.83
C ALA A 170 9.02 13.72 7.78
N LEU A 171 9.67 12.59 7.51
CA LEU A 171 9.57 11.36 8.31
C LEU A 171 10.34 11.41 9.64
N GLU A 172 11.34 12.28 9.76
CA GLU A 172 12.03 12.56 11.04
C GLU A 172 11.12 13.27 12.05
N ARG A 173 10.16 14.05 11.56
CA ARG A 173 9.18 14.77 12.40
C ARG A 173 8.06 13.88 12.93
N VAL A 174 7.94 12.66 12.40
CA VAL A 174 6.94 11.70 12.85
C VAL A 174 7.50 10.88 14.00
N ASP A 175 6.79 10.92 15.13
CA ASP A 175 7.02 10.00 16.25
C ASP A 175 6.60 8.58 15.83
N PRO A 176 7.54 7.60 15.79
CA PRO A 176 7.23 6.22 15.45
C PRO A 176 6.24 5.54 16.41
N ALA A 177 6.12 6.03 17.65
CA ALA A 177 5.20 5.49 18.64
C ALA A 177 3.78 6.07 18.54
N TYR A 178 3.56 7.09 17.70
CA TYR A 178 2.25 7.70 17.55
C TYR A 178 1.27 6.76 16.82
N PRO A 179 -0.02 6.71 17.23
CA PRO A 179 -1.04 5.92 16.52
C PRO A 179 -1.08 6.23 15.03
N GLY A 180 -1.14 5.18 14.20
CA GLY A 180 -1.12 5.32 12.74
C GLY A 180 0.27 5.50 12.11
N ALA A 181 1.37 5.68 12.86
CA ALA A 181 2.70 5.85 12.25
C ALA A 181 3.13 4.68 11.34
N HIS A 182 2.56 3.49 11.58
CA HIS A 182 2.78 2.30 10.75
C HIS A 182 2.26 2.45 9.32
N VAL A 183 1.39 3.41 9.00
CA VAL A 183 0.92 3.63 7.61
C VAL A 183 2.04 4.15 6.69
N LEU A 184 3.14 4.62 7.26
CA LEU A 184 4.26 5.20 6.52
C LEU A 184 5.18 4.15 5.88
N VAL A 185 4.78 2.87 5.83
CA VAL A 185 5.54 1.81 5.15
C VAL A 185 5.88 2.22 3.72
N TRP A 186 4.87 2.63 2.93
CA TRP A 186 5.09 3.00 1.53
C TRP A 186 6.00 4.22 1.36
N PRO A 187 5.79 5.36 2.04
CA PRO A 187 6.75 6.47 2.02
C PRO A 187 8.18 6.05 2.35
N ASN A 188 8.38 5.27 3.42
CA ASN A 188 9.73 4.81 3.77
C ASN A 188 10.32 3.89 2.70
N PHE A 189 9.52 2.99 2.11
CA PHE A 189 9.95 2.10 1.04
C PHE A 189 10.37 2.87 -0.22
N VAL A 190 9.56 3.84 -0.67
CA VAL A 190 9.90 4.68 -1.82
C VAL A 190 11.19 5.46 -1.58
N GLY A 191 11.34 6.06 -0.39
CA GLY A 191 12.57 6.73 0.01
C GLY A 191 13.78 5.80 0.01
N ALA A 192 13.62 4.58 0.53
CA ALA A 192 14.69 3.57 0.52
C ALA A 192 15.06 3.13 -0.89
N ALA A 193 14.09 2.89 -1.77
CA ALA A 193 14.32 2.43 -3.13
C ALA A 193 15.04 3.48 -3.97
N GLU A 194 14.72 4.77 -3.76
CA GLU A 194 15.35 5.89 -4.45
C GLU A 194 16.67 6.37 -3.81
N ALA A 195 16.97 5.98 -2.57
CA ALA A 195 18.13 6.43 -1.79
C ALA A 195 19.48 6.30 -2.52
N GLY A 196 20.13 7.44 -2.74
CA GLY A 196 21.40 7.58 -3.46
C GLY A 196 22.62 7.26 -2.61
N THR A 197 22.54 7.53 -1.31
CA THR A 197 23.65 7.34 -0.36
C THR A 197 23.38 6.21 0.61
N GLU A 198 24.44 5.65 1.19
CA GLU A 198 24.31 4.61 2.23
C GLU A 198 23.57 5.12 3.47
N GLU A 199 23.82 6.37 3.87
CA GLU A 199 23.13 7.01 5.00
C GLU A 199 21.61 7.05 4.80
N GLN A 200 21.14 7.44 3.61
CA GLN A 200 19.71 7.45 3.28
C GLN A 200 19.13 6.03 3.33
N ARG A 201 19.84 5.03 2.77
CA ARG A 201 19.40 3.64 2.80
C ARG A 201 19.25 3.12 4.22
N ILE A 202 20.21 3.40 5.09
CA ILE A 202 20.18 3.02 6.51
C ILE A 202 18.99 3.68 7.21
N PHE A 203 18.76 4.99 7.00
CA PHE A 203 17.65 5.71 7.60
C PHE A 203 16.29 5.06 7.29
N PHE A 204 15.96 4.91 6.00
CA PHE A 204 14.64 4.39 5.60
C PHE A 204 14.47 2.92 5.97
N THR A 205 15.51 2.09 5.81
CA THR A 205 15.42 0.68 6.20
C THR A 205 15.29 0.48 7.70
N THR A 206 15.91 1.35 8.52
CA THR A 206 15.74 1.33 9.97
C THR A 206 14.29 1.63 10.36
N LYS A 207 13.68 2.64 9.75
CA LYS A 207 12.25 2.96 9.97
C LYS A 207 11.34 1.81 9.52
N LEU A 208 11.57 1.20 8.35
CA LEU A 208 10.81 0.04 7.89
C LEU A 208 10.94 -1.15 8.85
N ARG A 209 12.16 -1.44 9.34
CA ARG A 209 12.40 -2.50 10.32
C ARG A 209 11.67 -2.24 11.63
N TYR A 210 11.63 -1.01 12.10
CA TYR A 210 10.88 -0.63 13.29
C TYR A 210 9.37 -0.88 13.11
N ILE A 211 8.81 -0.50 11.95
CA ILE A 211 7.39 -0.78 11.65
C ILE A 211 7.15 -2.29 11.63
N TRP A 212 7.99 -3.06 10.94
CA TRP A 212 7.86 -4.53 10.91
C TRP A 212 7.97 -5.16 12.31
N GLN A 213 8.89 -4.71 13.16
CA GLN A 213 9.03 -5.21 14.53
C GLN A 213 7.78 -4.94 15.38
N THR A 214 7.10 -3.82 15.11
CA THR A 214 5.88 -3.42 15.83
C THR A 214 4.63 -4.12 15.30
N THR A 215 4.48 -4.27 13.98
CA THR A 215 3.26 -4.80 13.35
C THR A 215 3.33 -6.29 13.01
N GLY A 216 4.53 -6.83 12.80
CA GLY A 216 4.76 -8.20 12.33
C GLY A 216 4.34 -8.45 10.88
N TYR A 217 4.00 -7.42 10.10
CA TYR A 217 3.48 -7.61 8.75
C TYR A 217 4.55 -8.14 7.79
N ALA A 218 4.30 -9.31 7.22
CA ALA A 218 5.28 -9.99 6.36
C ALA A 218 5.50 -9.25 5.02
N ASN A 219 4.52 -8.47 4.54
CA ASN A 219 4.68 -7.61 3.37
C ASN A 219 5.81 -6.58 3.55
N VAL A 220 5.94 -5.98 4.73
CA VAL A 220 7.00 -5.02 5.05
C VAL A 220 8.36 -5.70 5.00
N LEU A 221 8.49 -6.90 5.57
CA LEU A 221 9.74 -7.65 5.54
C LEU A 221 10.15 -8.05 4.12
N LYS A 222 9.19 -8.51 3.30
CA LYS A 222 9.42 -8.79 1.87
C LYS A 222 9.90 -7.53 1.13
N ALA A 223 9.28 -6.38 1.39
CA ALA A 223 9.69 -5.11 0.81
C ALA A 223 11.14 -4.75 1.19
N ILE A 224 11.50 -4.85 2.48
CA ILE A 224 12.87 -4.60 2.97
C ILE A 224 13.89 -5.50 2.27
N ASN A 225 13.61 -6.80 2.17
CA ASN A 225 14.53 -7.78 1.60
C ASN A 225 14.76 -7.58 0.09
N SER A 226 13.87 -6.88 -0.58
CA SER A 226 13.99 -6.59 -2.01
C SER A 226 14.89 -5.39 -2.35
N LEU A 227 15.09 -4.48 -1.39
CA LEU A 227 15.81 -3.22 -1.61
C LEU A 227 17.26 -3.40 -2.08
N PRO A 228 18.07 -4.34 -1.53
CA PRO A 228 19.44 -4.53 -2.00
C PRO A 228 19.54 -4.82 -3.51
N GLY A 229 18.68 -5.72 -4.01
CA GLY A 229 18.63 -6.03 -5.44
C GLY A 229 18.15 -4.87 -6.31
N MET A 230 17.38 -3.92 -5.77
CA MET A 230 17.03 -2.69 -6.47
C MET A 230 18.21 -1.72 -6.55
N TRP A 231 19.00 -1.61 -5.47
CA TRP A 231 20.16 -0.74 -5.43
C TRP A 231 21.29 -1.21 -6.33
N GLU A 232 21.52 -2.52 -6.41
CA GLU A 232 22.51 -3.13 -7.31
C GLU A 232 22.21 -2.85 -8.79
N LYS A 233 20.91 -2.80 -9.14
CA LYS A 233 20.46 -2.51 -10.51
C LYS A 233 20.40 -1.01 -10.81
N ARG A 234 20.75 -0.13 -9.87
CA ARG A 234 20.69 1.32 -10.06
C ARG A 234 21.62 1.73 -11.21
N GLY A 235 21.10 2.56 -12.11
CA GLY A 235 21.81 2.99 -13.33
C GLY A 235 21.60 2.06 -14.53
N VAL A 236 21.24 0.78 -14.29
CA VAL A 236 20.85 -0.17 -15.35
C VAL A 236 19.33 -0.21 -15.53
N GLN A 237 18.59 -0.25 -14.41
CA GLN A 237 17.15 -0.32 -14.39
C GLN A 237 16.58 0.55 -13.26
N ARG A 238 15.45 1.21 -13.53
CA ARG A 238 14.68 1.90 -12.50
C ARG A 238 14.01 0.90 -11.56
N TRP A 239 14.08 1.17 -10.25
CA TRP A 239 13.53 0.29 -9.22
C TRP A 239 12.00 0.07 -9.35
N THR A 240 11.28 1.04 -9.93
CA THR A 240 9.83 0.94 -10.18
C THR A 240 9.47 -0.25 -11.09
N ARG A 241 10.36 -0.68 -11.99
CA ARG A 241 10.17 -1.87 -12.84
C ARG A 241 10.36 -3.19 -12.09
N SER A 242 10.95 -3.16 -10.91
CA SER A 242 11.15 -4.34 -10.06
C SER A 242 9.93 -4.60 -9.17
N LEU A 243 8.99 -3.65 -9.05
CA LEU A 243 7.80 -3.79 -8.19
C LEU A 243 6.89 -4.96 -8.56
N PRO A 244 6.59 -5.24 -9.85
CA PRO A 244 5.79 -6.41 -10.22
C PRO A 244 6.42 -7.73 -9.75
N GLN A 245 7.75 -7.79 -9.62
CA GLN A 245 8.49 -8.97 -9.16
C GLN A 245 8.38 -9.18 -7.64
N LEU A 246 7.95 -8.16 -6.89
CA LEU A 246 7.78 -8.28 -5.45
C LEU A 246 6.58 -9.15 -5.08
N SER A 247 5.58 -9.26 -5.97
CA SER A 247 4.34 -10.02 -5.75
C SER A 247 3.64 -9.70 -4.42
N VAL A 248 3.89 -8.53 -3.84
CA VAL A 248 3.35 -8.12 -2.54
C VAL A 248 3.01 -6.64 -2.57
N VAL A 249 1.87 -6.29 -1.96
CA VAL A 249 1.47 -4.89 -1.78
C VAL A 249 2.17 -4.31 -0.57
N VAL A 250 2.95 -3.25 -0.81
CA VAL A 250 3.69 -2.54 0.21
C VAL A 250 2.78 -1.45 0.76
N MET A 251 2.10 -1.79 1.85
CA MET A 251 1.10 -0.98 2.56
C MET A 251 1.37 -1.06 4.05
#